data_AF-F0IL63-F1
#
_entry.id   AF-F0IL63-F1
#
_cell.length_a   1.000
_cell.length_b   1.000
_cell.length_c   1.000
_cell.angle_alpha   90.00
_cell.angle_beta   90.00
_cell.angle_gamma   90.00
#
_symmetry.space_group_name_H-M   'P 1'
#
loop_
_entity.id
_entity.type
_entity.pdbx_description
1 polymer ?
#
loop_
_entity_poly.entity_id
_entity_poly.type
_entity_poly.pdbx_seq_one_letter_code
_entity_poly.pdbx_strand_id
1 'polypeptide(L)'
;MTYSEYVEKGKMKKEYAITASGRILFLEWLKTPINMSKNKNMDLGKFLFMGYLPKREQLQMLDLTIEGLEVEVQEFEAVKDAIRFTEEQEKVKAYLEQNSHLATELIETSQAADLAESISQIGYFEMKTLEFGLDSARFQLDLFTKLRQQLAENEKEG
;
A
#
# COMPACT_ATOMS: atom_id res chain seq x y z
N MET A 1 -16.05 -5.96 -18.15
CA MET A 1 -15.94 -4.49 -18.24
C MET A 1 -16.85 -4.02 -19.35
N THR A 2 -17.55 -2.91 -19.15
CA THR A 2 -18.25 -2.15 -20.19
C THR A 2 -17.48 -0.86 -20.48
N TYR A 3 -17.79 -0.22 -21.60
CA TYR A 3 -17.04 0.92 -22.09
C TYR A 3 -17.95 1.95 -22.78
N SER A 4 -17.73 3.24 -22.53
CA SER A 4 -18.43 4.36 -23.17
C SER A 4 -17.46 5.40 -23.77
N GLU A 5 -17.84 5.98 -24.90
CA GLU A 5 -17.10 7.04 -25.61
C GLU A 5 -17.78 8.39 -25.38
N TYR A 6 -17.00 9.39 -24.96
CA TYR A 6 -17.45 10.79 -24.93
C TYR A 6 -16.34 11.75 -25.34
N VAL A 7 -16.70 12.95 -25.78
CA VAL A 7 -15.75 13.99 -26.16
C VAL A 7 -15.72 15.07 -25.09
N GLU A 8 -14.56 15.30 -24.49
CA GLU A 8 -14.35 16.36 -23.50
C GLU A 8 -13.24 17.29 -23.98
N LYS A 9 -13.54 18.60 -24.09
CA LYS A 9 -12.60 19.63 -24.58
C LYS A 9 -11.92 19.24 -25.90
N GLY A 10 -12.67 18.62 -26.82
CA GLY A 10 -12.19 18.20 -28.14
C GLY A 10 -11.32 16.94 -28.15
N LYS A 11 -11.13 16.27 -27.01
CA LYS A 11 -10.44 14.98 -26.92
C LYS A 11 -11.44 13.86 -26.70
N MET A 12 -11.34 12.80 -27.51
CA MET A 12 -12.10 11.57 -27.28
C MET A 12 -11.58 10.91 -26.00
N LYS A 13 -12.50 10.60 -25.08
CA LYS A 13 -12.20 9.92 -23.83
C LYS A 13 -12.87 8.56 -23.78
N LYS A 14 -12.16 7.68 -23.07
CA LYS A 14 -12.57 6.31 -22.79
C LYS A 14 -12.91 6.14 -21.31
N GLU A 15 -14.18 5.93 -20.98
CA GLU A 15 -14.62 5.53 -19.64
C GLU A 15 -14.96 4.04 -19.56
N TYR A 16 -14.33 3.37 -18.61
CA TYR A 16 -14.52 1.94 -18.35
C TYR A 16 -15.30 1.77 -17.06
N ALA A 17 -16.30 0.88 -17.09
CA ALA A 17 -17.09 0.52 -15.92
C ALA A 17 -17.00 -0.98 -15.64
N ILE A 18 -16.98 -1.32 -14.35
CA ILE A 18 -17.05 -2.71 -13.89
C ILE A 18 -18.47 -3.26 -14.17
N THR A 19 -18.56 -4.49 -14.67
CA THR A 19 -19.85 -5.15 -14.90
C THR A 19 -20.41 -5.65 -13.57
N ALA A 20 -21.73 -5.88 -13.49
CA ALA A 20 -22.35 -6.50 -12.31
C ALA A 20 -21.69 -7.84 -11.93
N SER A 21 -21.42 -8.70 -12.92
CA SER A 21 -20.66 -9.94 -12.72
C SER A 21 -19.22 -9.70 -12.25
N GLY A 22 -18.60 -8.60 -12.70
CA GLY A 22 -17.26 -8.21 -12.26
C GLY A 22 -17.26 -7.78 -10.79
N ARG A 23 -18.28 -7.05 -10.34
CA ARG A 23 -18.46 -6.67 -8.93
C ARG A 23 -18.64 -7.89 -8.04
N ILE A 24 -19.45 -8.87 -8.47
CA ILE A 24 -19.63 -10.14 -7.74
C ILE A 24 -18.28 -10.85 -7.58
N LEU A 25 -17.53 -11.04 -8.67
CA LEU A 25 -16.22 -11.68 -8.63
C LEU A 25 -15.22 -10.93 -7.75
N PHE A 26 -15.24 -9.59 -7.79
CA PHE A 26 -14.40 -8.76 -6.92
C PHE A 26 -14.73 -8.95 -5.44
N LEU A 27 -16.02 -8.95 -5.08
CA LEU A 27 -16.47 -9.16 -3.70
C LEU A 27 -16.20 -10.60 -3.21
N GLU A 28 -16.37 -11.61 -4.09
CA GLU A 28 -16.00 -12.99 -3.78
C GLU A 28 -14.49 -13.12 -3.53
N TRP A 29 -13.67 -12.44 -4.33
CA TRP A 29 -12.23 -12.37 -4.11
C TRP A 29 -11.86 -11.70 -2.78
N LEU A 30 -12.48 -10.57 -2.43
CA LEU A 30 -12.26 -9.90 -1.14
C LEU A 30 -12.62 -10.76 0.08
N LYS A 31 -13.56 -11.70 -0.08
CA LYS A 31 -13.94 -12.67 0.97
C LYS A 31 -12.92 -13.81 1.14
N THR A 32 -11.90 -13.88 0.29
CA THR A 32 -10.81 -14.85 0.48
C THR A 32 -9.83 -14.31 1.54
N PRO A 33 -9.37 -15.15 2.48
CA PRO A 33 -8.41 -14.70 3.49
C PRO A 33 -7.10 -14.20 2.87
N ILE A 34 -6.54 -13.13 3.44
CA ILE A 34 -5.22 -12.64 3.08
C ILE A 34 -4.20 -13.74 3.34
N ASN A 35 -3.53 -14.20 2.28
CA ASN A 35 -2.54 -15.26 2.37
C ASN A 35 -1.11 -14.71 2.28
N MET A 36 -0.53 -14.39 3.43
CA MET A 36 0.85 -13.88 3.52
C MET A 36 1.92 -14.94 3.16
N SER A 37 1.59 -16.24 3.19
CA SER A 37 2.56 -17.31 2.88
C SER A 37 2.92 -17.43 1.40
N LYS A 38 2.11 -16.86 0.50
CA LYS A 38 2.37 -16.88 -0.95
C LYS A 38 3.24 -15.71 -1.42
N ASN A 39 3.60 -14.78 -0.52
CA ASN A 39 4.46 -13.66 -0.87
C ASN A 39 5.89 -14.17 -1.11
N LYS A 40 6.36 -14.11 -2.35
CA LYS A 40 7.75 -14.39 -2.71
C LYS A 40 8.53 -13.08 -2.67
N ASN A 41 9.11 -12.77 -1.52
CA ASN A 41 10.07 -11.68 -1.42
C ASN A 41 11.42 -12.17 -1.97
N MET A 42 11.67 -11.88 -3.26
CA MET A 42 12.91 -12.28 -3.93
C MET A 42 14.15 -11.63 -3.30
N ASP A 43 14.00 -10.46 -2.66
CA ASP A 43 15.10 -9.76 -2.01
C ASP A 43 15.56 -10.44 -0.71
N LEU A 44 14.68 -11.19 -0.03
CA LEU A 44 15.11 -12.08 1.08
C LEU A 44 16.11 -13.15 0.62
N GLY A 45 16.14 -13.49 -0.68
CA GLY A 45 17.17 -14.35 -1.24
C GLY A 45 18.57 -13.76 -1.06
N LYS A 46 18.74 -12.44 -1.25
CA LYS A 46 20.03 -11.77 -1.01
C LYS A 46 20.44 -11.89 0.45
N PHE A 47 19.47 -11.74 1.36
CA PHE A 47 19.71 -11.88 2.80
C PHE A 47 20.12 -13.31 3.18
N LEU A 48 19.41 -14.31 2.66
CA LEU A 48 19.73 -15.73 2.87
C LEU A 48 21.16 -16.08 2.43
N PHE A 49 21.63 -15.48 1.33
CA PHE A 49 22.95 -15.74 0.75
C PHE A 49 24.01 -14.69 1.13
N MET A 50 23.74 -13.80 2.10
CA MET A 50 24.67 -12.72 2.45
C MET A 50 25.98 -13.25 3.05
N GLY A 51 25.96 -14.41 3.68
CA GLY A 51 27.14 -15.06 4.25
C GLY A 51 28.22 -15.49 3.23
N TYR A 52 27.90 -15.47 1.92
CA TYR A 52 28.89 -15.72 0.87
C TYR A 52 29.80 -14.51 0.58
N LEU A 53 29.44 -13.31 1.06
CA LEU A 53 30.24 -12.10 0.88
C LEU A 53 31.33 -11.98 1.95
N PRO A 54 32.47 -11.34 1.66
CA PRO A 54 33.41 -10.91 2.69
C PRO A 54 32.74 -10.00 3.71
N LYS A 55 33.16 -10.04 4.97
CA LYS A 55 32.50 -9.32 6.07
C LYS A 55 32.38 -7.81 5.83
N ARG A 56 33.41 -7.18 5.26
CA ARG A 56 33.38 -5.77 4.83
C ARG A 56 32.25 -5.47 3.84
N GLU A 57 32.03 -6.37 2.88
CA GLU A 57 30.97 -6.23 1.89
C GLU A 57 29.59 -6.51 2.49
N GLN A 58 29.49 -7.44 3.44
CA GLN A 58 28.25 -7.64 4.21
C GLN A 58 27.83 -6.35 4.93
N LEU A 59 28.75 -5.71 5.65
CA LEU A 59 28.50 -4.45 6.33
C LEU A 59 28.10 -3.34 5.35
N GLN A 60 28.79 -3.23 4.21
CA GLN A 60 28.44 -2.26 3.17
C GLN A 60 27.04 -2.50 2.59
N MET A 61 26.66 -3.75 2.33
CA MET A 61 25.31 -4.06 1.81
C MET A 61 24.23 -3.76 2.84
N LEU A 62 24.50 -3.99 4.13
CA LEU A 62 23.59 -3.62 5.20
C LEU A 62 23.45 -2.11 5.33
N ASP A 63 24.55 -1.35 5.25
CA ASP A 63 24.52 0.11 5.30
C ASP A 63 23.65 0.68 4.15
N LEU A 64 23.83 0.19 2.92
CA LEU A 64 23.00 0.61 1.78
C LEU A 64 21.52 0.20 1.93
N THR A 65 21.26 -0.95 2.56
CA THR A 65 19.89 -1.41 2.82
C THR A 65 19.22 -0.51 3.86
N ILE A 66 19.95 -0.14 4.92
CA ILE A 66 19.49 0.79 5.96
C ILE A 66 19.19 2.16 5.35
N GLU A 67 20.10 2.72 4.56
CA GLU A 67 19.89 4.01 3.87
C GLU A 67 18.62 4.02 3.01
N GLY A 68 18.39 2.94 2.25
CA GLY A 68 17.17 2.80 1.44
C GLY A 68 15.89 2.75 2.29
N LEU A 69 15.92 2.00 3.39
CA LEU A 69 14.78 1.90 4.31
C LEU A 69 14.51 3.20 5.08
N GLU A 70 15.54 3.97 5.42
CA GLU A 70 15.38 5.30 6.03
C GLU A 70 14.63 6.25 5.10
N VAL A 71 14.97 6.25 3.81
CA VAL A 71 14.26 7.04 2.79
C VAL A 71 12.80 6.58 2.67
N GLU A 72 12.57 5.26 2.58
CA GLU A 72 11.21 4.72 2.46
C GLU A 72 10.33 5.05 3.66
N VAL A 73 10.87 4.96 4.88
CA VAL A 73 10.16 5.37 6.11
C VAL A 73 9.80 6.86 6.06
N GLN A 74 10.74 7.72 5.65
CA GLN A 74 10.49 9.16 5.54
C GLN A 74 9.41 9.47 4.50
N GLU A 75 9.40 8.77 3.35
CA GLU A 75 8.37 8.95 2.32
C GLU A 75 6.99 8.54 2.83
N PHE A 76 6.87 7.41 3.54
CA PHE A 76 5.61 6.99 4.15
C PHE A 76 5.12 7.97 5.22
N GLU A 77 6.01 8.46 6.08
CA GLU A 77 5.68 9.47 7.09
C GLU A 77 5.20 10.76 6.43
N ALA A 78 5.88 11.24 5.39
CA ALA A 78 5.48 12.42 4.65
C ALA A 78 4.09 12.27 4.01
N VAL A 79 3.80 11.10 3.41
CA VAL A 79 2.46 10.80 2.87
C VAL A 79 1.42 10.80 3.99
N LYS A 80 1.70 10.12 5.10
CA LYS A 80 0.78 10.04 6.26
C LYS A 80 0.46 11.43 6.82
N ASP A 81 1.47 12.29 6.95
CA ASP A 81 1.34 13.64 7.50
C ASP A 81 0.67 14.61 6.53
N ALA A 82 0.78 14.37 5.22
CA ALA A 82 0.11 15.17 4.20
C ALA A 82 -1.39 14.86 4.09
N ILE A 83 -1.82 13.65 4.45
CA ILE A 83 -3.23 13.25 4.34
C ILE A 83 -4.09 14.03 5.35
N ARG A 84 -5.02 14.83 4.82
CA ARG A 84 -6.07 15.49 5.58
C ARG A 84 -7.34 14.64 5.51
N PHE A 85 -7.35 13.54 6.26
CA PHE A 85 -8.33 12.46 6.12
C PHE A 85 -9.79 12.95 6.06
N THR A 86 -10.21 13.77 7.03
CA THR A 86 -11.59 14.31 7.07
C THR A 86 -11.90 15.20 5.87
N GLU A 87 -10.95 16.03 5.43
CA GLU A 87 -11.15 16.91 4.27
C GLU A 87 -11.27 16.12 2.97
N GLU A 88 -10.45 15.07 2.81
CA GLU A 88 -10.52 14.17 1.65
C GLU A 88 -11.85 13.42 1.61
N GLN A 89 -12.34 12.94 2.76
CA GLN A 89 -13.65 12.29 2.84
C GLN A 89 -14.80 13.23 2.42
N GLU A 90 -14.78 14.48 2.87
CA GLU A 90 -15.79 15.46 2.48
C GLU A 90 -15.73 15.80 0.99
N LYS A 91 -14.53 15.90 0.40
CA LYS A 91 -14.36 16.09 -1.06
C LYS A 91 -14.94 14.91 -1.84
N VAL A 92 -14.64 13.68 -1.43
CA VAL A 92 -15.17 12.46 -2.06
C VAL A 92 -16.69 12.41 -1.94
N LYS A 93 -17.23 12.72 -0.76
CA LYS A 93 -18.67 12.76 -0.53
C LYS A 93 -19.35 13.79 -1.44
N ALA A 94 -18.84 15.02 -1.47
CA ALA A 94 -19.39 16.10 -2.31
C ALA A 94 -19.34 15.74 -3.81
N TYR A 95 -18.29 15.03 -4.25
CA TYR A 95 -18.19 14.54 -5.63
C TYR A 95 -19.22 13.44 -5.92
N LEU A 96 -19.41 12.49 -5.01
CA LEU A 96 -20.36 11.39 -5.19
C LEU A 96 -21.82 11.86 -5.11
N GLU A 97 -22.13 12.84 -4.27
CA GLU A 97 -23.45 13.49 -4.23
C GLU A 97 -23.79 14.19 -5.56
N GLN A 98 -22.80 14.75 -6.26
CA GLN A 98 -22.96 15.32 -7.60
C GLN A 98 -23.09 14.25 -8.69
N ASN A 99 -22.68 13.01 -8.41
CA ASN A 99 -22.68 11.89 -9.35
C ASN A 99 -23.50 10.73 -8.78
N SER A 100 -24.82 10.93 -8.68
CA SER A 100 -25.75 10.03 -7.99
C SER A 100 -25.62 8.55 -8.38
N HIS A 101 -25.38 8.25 -9.66
CA HIS A 101 -25.19 6.87 -10.11
C HIS A 101 -23.97 6.19 -9.47
N LEU A 102 -22.85 6.91 -9.31
CA LEU A 102 -21.64 6.40 -8.65
C LEU A 102 -21.88 6.19 -7.16
N ALA A 103 -22.62 7.11 -6.51
CA ALA A 103 -22.99 6.97 -5.11
C ALA A 103 -23.84 5.71 -4.87
N THR A 104 -24.84 5.46 -5.71
CA THR A 104 -25.67 4.25 -5.62
C THR A 104 -24.85 2.99 -5.83
N GLU A 105 -24.02 2.94 -6.88
CA GLU A 105 -23.18 1.76 -7.14
C GLU A 105 -22.18 1.49 -6.00
N LEU A 106 -21.64 2.55 -5.39
CA LEU A 106 -20.72 2.43 -4.28
C LEU A 106 -21.40 1.81 -3.04
N ILE A 107 -22.57 2.32 -2.66
CA ILE A 107 -23.35 1.81 -1.52
C ILE A 107 -23.74 0.34 -1.74
N GLU A 108 -24.25 0.02 -2.94
CA GLU A 108 -24.64 -1.36 -3.30
C GLU A 108 -23.44 -2.31 -3.22
N THR A 109 -22.28 -1.87 -3.71
CA THR A 109 -21.06 -2.71 -3.73
C THR A 109 -20.48 -2.87 -2.33
N SER A 110 -20.40 -1.81 -1.54
CA SER A 110 -19.85 -1.85 -0.18
C SER A 110 -20.79 -2.50 0.83
N GLN A 111 -22.07 -2.67 0.49
CA GLN A 111 -23.11 -3.16 1.39
C GLN A 111 -23.22 -2.32 2.67
N ALA A 112 -22.90 -1.02 2.56
CA ALA A 112 -22.99 -0.08 3.67
C ALA A 112 -24.43 0.43 3.85
N ALA A 113 -24.78 0.93 5.03
CA ALA A 113 -26.09 1.51 5.28
C ALA A 113 -26.28 2.82 4.51
N ASP A 114 -25.22 3.62 4.37
CA ASP A 114 -25.22 4.87 3.65
C ASP A 114 -23.87 5.22 3.02
N LEU A 115 -23.85 6.32 2.26
CA LEU A 115 -22.68 6.82 1.55
C LEU A 115 -21.54 7.21 2.50
N ALA A 116 -21.87 7.79 3.66
CA ALA A 116 -20.87 8.27 4.60
C ALA A 116 -20.15 7.08 5.27
N GLU A 117 -20.89 6.04 5.64
CA GLU A 117 -20.33 4.79 6.15
C GLU A 117 -19.42 4.13 5.11
N SER A 118 -19.86 4.06 3.84
CA SER A 118 -19.06 3.48 2.75
C SER A 118 -17.72 4.19 2.57
N ILE A 119 -17.74 5.53 2.43
CA ILE A 119 -16.54 6.36 2.29
C ILE A 119 -15.64 6.20 3.52
N SER A 120 -16.23 6.14 4.72
CA SER A 120 -15.48 6.00 5.96
C SER A 120 -14.75 4.67 6.07
N GLN A 121 -15.44 3.57 5.77
CA GLN A 121 -14.84 2.24 5.81
C GLN A 121 -13.73 2.07 4.76
N ILE A 122 -13.94 2.55 3.55
CA ILE A 122 -12.92 2.50 2.49
C ILE A 122 -11.69 3.30 2.92
N GLY A 123 -11.88 4.56 3.32
CA GLY A 123 -10.78 5.41 3.77
C GLY A 123 -10.04 4.83 4.98
N TYR A 124 -10.75 4.18 5.90
CA TYR A 124 -10.14 3.49 7.03
C TYR A 124 -9.16 2.39 6.58
N PHE A 125 -9.55 1.54 5.63
CA PHE A 125 -8.67 0.47 5.12
C PHE A 125 -7.54 1.00 4.23
N GLU A 126 -7.74 2.11 3.53
CA GLU A 126 -6.66 2.83 2.83
C GLU A 126 -5.60 3.30 3.82
N MET A 127 -6.01 3.93 4.92
CA MET A 127 -5.10 4.35 6.00
C MET A 127 -4.41 3.16 6.67
N LYS A 128 -5.13 2.05 6.92
CA LYS A 128 -4.53 0.83 7.46
C LYS A 128 -3.50 0.20 6.54
N THR A 129 -3.67 0.35 5.23
CA THR A 129 -2.69 -0.13 4.25
C THR A 129 -1.40 0.71 4.30
N LEU A 130 -1.53 2.03 4.39
CA LEU A 130 -0.38 2.92 4.60
C LEU A 130 0.35 2.63 5.91
N GLU A 131 -0.40 2.45 7.01
CA GLU A 131 0.17 2.11 8.32
C GLU A 131 0.91 0.76 8.28
N PHE A 132 0.33 -0.25 7.65
CA PHE A 132 0.98 -1.55 7.47
C PHE A 132 2.31 -1.43 6.71
N GLY A 133 2.36 -0.63 5.64
CA GLY A 133 3.58 -0.38 4.88
C GLY A 133 4.66 0.30 5.73
N LEU A 134 4.29 1.38 6.42
CA LEU A 134 5.18 2.12 7.31
C LEU A 134 5.73 1.25 8.45
N ASP A 135 4.87 0.49 9.12
CA ASP A 135 5.28 -0.38 10.23
C ASP A 135 6.16 -1.54 9.73
N SER A 136 5.89 -2.05 8.53
CA SER A 136 6.75 -3.07 7.89
C SER A 136 8.15 -2.52 7.58
N ALA A 137 8.24 -1.31 7.02
CA ALA A 137 9.52 -0.66 6.72
C ALA A 137 10.31 -0.36 8.00
N ARG A 138 9.65 0.18 9.03
CA ARG A 138 10.27 0.44 10.35
C ARG A 138 10.79 -0.84 11.01
N PHE A 139 10.02 -1.92 10.94
CA PHE A 139 10.46 -3.21 11.45
C PHE A 139 11.72 -3.71 10.74
N GLN A 140 11.76 -3.62 9.41
CA GLN A 140 12.92 -4.03 8.63
C GLN A 140 14.14 -3.16 8.94
N LEU A 141 13.95 -1.83 9.05
CA LEU A 141 15.00 -0.89 9.40
C LEU A 141 15.64 -1.22 10.75
N ASP A 142 14.81 -1.45 11.78
CA ASP A 142 15.27 -1.85 13.11
C ASP A 142 16.03 -3.19 13.07
N LEU A 143 15.50 -4.18 12.35
CA LEU A 143 16.13 -5.49 12.18
C LEU A 143 17.53 -5.36 11.56
N PHE A 144 17.66 -4.67 10.43
CA PHE A 144 18.94 -4.54 9.72
C PHE A 144 19.95 -3.68 10.49
N THR A 145 19.49 -2.64 11.18
CA THR A 145 20.33 -1.81 12.05
C THR A 145 20.96 -2.64 13.17
N LYS A 146 20.14 -3.45 13.87
CA LYS A 146 20.62 -4.36 14.92
C LYS A 146 21.60 -5.39 14.38
N LEU A 147 21.30 -5.99 13.24
CA LEU A 147 22.19 -6.98 12.62
C LEU A 147 23.54 -6.38 12.23
N ARG A 148 23.54 -5.19 11.64
CA ARG A 148 24.75 -4.47 11.26
C ARG A 148 25.63 -4.20 12.47
N GLN A 149 25.04 -3.77 13.59
CA GLN A 149 25.75 -3.57 14.84
C GLN A 149 26.39 -4.87 15.37
N GLN A 150 25.63 -5.96 15.40
CA GLN A 150 26.13 -7.27 15.85
C GLN A 150 27.32 -7.77 15.00
N LEU A 151 27.26 -7.58 13.67
CA LEU A 151 28.34 -8.00 12.79
C LEU A 151 29.63 -7.19 13.01
N ALA A 152 29.50 -5.88 13.25
CA ALA A 152 30.63 -4.99 13.53
C ALA A 152 31.28 -5.28 14.90
N GLU A 153 30.49 -5.63 15.93
CA GLU A 153 31.01 -6.04 17.24
C GLU A 153 31.82 -7.33 17.14
N ASN A 154 31.29 -8.33 16.42
CA ASN A 154 31.96 -9.60 16.17
C ASN A 154 33.24 -9.48 15.30
N GLU A 155 33.52 -8.32 14.70
CA GLU A 155 34.77 -8.06 13.95
C GLU A 155 35.89 -7.53 14.88
N LYS A 156 35.55 -6.93 16.02
CA LYS A 156 36.54 -6.41 16.96
C LYS A 156 37.12 -7.49 17.88
N GLU A 157 36.48 -8.64 17.95
CA GLU A 157 36.85 -9.77 18.83
C GLU A 157 37.67 -10.87 18.14
N GLY A 158 37.84 -10.81 16.81
CA GLY A 158 38.58 -11.80 16.00
C GLY A 158 39.78 -11.21 15.29
#